data_AF-A0A960BSR9-F1
#
_entry.id   AF-A0A960BSR9-F1
#
_cell.length_a   1.000
_cell.length_b   1.000
_cell.length_c   1.000
_cell.angle_alpha   90.00
_cell.angle_beta   90.00
_cell.angle_gamma   90.00
#
_symmetry.space_group_name_H-M   'P 1'
#
loop_
_entity.id
_entity.type
_entity.pdbx_description
1 polymer ?
#
loop_
_entity_poly.entity_id
_entity_poly.type
_entity_poly.pdbx_seq_one_letter_code
_entity_poly.pdbx_strand_id
1 'polypeptide(L)'
;MTMPRLDLIRGLRRHPGMFGVAPDDYSALVAYLCGYDAATNGGFLSGFRELIELKLGRTTNVAWWDVVTQLRRPGEDNAHVSDAERIAYLLDVLEEFVIVDSGHLRRLYADWAAMATSEASSVTGDLLHFGQSPVCQGEVRHLV
;
A
#
# COMPACT_ATOMS: atom_id res chain seq x y z
N MET A 1 7.49 -5.00 -27.43
CA MET A 1 6.02 -4.93 -27.49
C MET A 1 5.50 -5.34 -26.12
N THR A 2 5.06 -4.39 -25.31
CA THR A 2 4.63 -4.66 -23.92
C THR A 2 3.17 -5.08 -23.92
N MET A 3 2.82 -6.14 -23.20
CA MET A 3 1.44 -6.61 -23.07
C MET A 3 0.61 -5.54 -22.33
N PRO A 4 -0.65 -5.26 -22.76
CA PRO A 4 -1.56 -4.40 -22.00
C PRO A 4 -1.71 -4.90 -20.56
N ARG A 5 -1.70 -3.98 -19.58
CA ARG A 5 -1.68 -4.34 -18.16
C ARG A 5 -2.85 -5.22 -17.74
N LEU A 6 -4.05 -4.94 -18.27
CA LEU A 6 -5.26 -5.73 -18.02
C LEU A 6 -5.16 -7.15 -18.57
N ASP A 7 -4.54 -7.33 -19.73
CA ASP A 7 -4.37 -8.65 -20.34
C ASP A 7 -3.39 -9.50 -19.53
N LEU A 8 -2.33 -8.89 -18.98
CA LEU A 8 -1.39 -9.57 -18.08
C LEU A 8 -2.10 -10.08 -16.82
N ILE A 9 -2.87 -9.22 -16.15
CA ILE A 9 -3.58 -9.58 -14.91
C ILE A 9 -4.60 -10.70 -15.17
N ARG A 10 -5.36 -10.59 -16.26
CA ARG A 10 -6.31 -11.66 -16.67
C ARG A 10 -5.61 -12.94 -17.11
N GLY A 11 -4.38 -12.83 -17.63
CA GLY A 11 -3.52 -13.97 -17.93
C GLY A 11 -3.08 -14.68 -16.65
N LEU A 12 -2.52 -13.93 -15.69
CA LEU A 12 -2.10 -14.45 -14.38
C LEU A 12 -3.25 -15.14 -13.64
N ARG A 13 -4.46 -14.58 -13.69
CA ARG A 13 -5.64 -15.21 -13.06
C ARG A 13 -6.02 -16.55 -13.70
N ARG A 14 -5.97 -16.64 -15.04
CA ARG A 14 -6.45 -17.84 -15.76
C ARG A 14 -5.40 -18.93 -15.88
N HIS A 15 -4.14 -18.54 -16.06
CA HIS A 15 -3.05 -19.46 -16.41
C HIS A 15 -1.74 -19.05 -15.72
N PRO A 16 -1.68 -19.03 -14.37
CA PRO A 16 -0.50 -18.56 -13.63
C PRO A 16 0.78 -19.34 -14.01
N GLY A 17 0.65 -20.63 -14.31
CA GLY A 17 1.77 -21.47 -14.74
C GLY A 17 2.44 -21.04 -16.06
N MET A 18 1.72 -20.35 -16.95
CA MET A 18 2.33 -19.77 -18.17
C MET A 18 3.31 -18.64 -17.87
N PHE A 19 3.19 -18.03 -16.70
CA PHE A 19 4.03 -16.94 -16.22
C PHE A 19 5.09 -17.42 -15.22
N GLY A 20 5.21 -18.74 -15.01
CA GLY A 20 6.12 -19.31 -14.02
C GLY A 20 5.65 -19.09 -12.57
N VAL A 21 4.37 -18.77 -12.36
CA VAL A 21 3.77 -18.57 -11.04
C VAL A 21 2.99 -19.83 -10.66
N ALA A 22 3.28 -20.39 -9.48
CA ALA A 22 2.48 -21.50 -8.96
C ALA A 22 1.10 -20.98 -8.49
N PRO A 23 0.01 -21.72 -8.73
CA PRO A 23 -1.36 -21.24 -8.53
C PRO A 23 -1.71 -20.88 -7.07
N ASP A 24 -1.00 -21.46 -6.09
CA ASP A 24 -1.23 -21.25 -4.66
C ASP A 24 0.01 -20.69 -3.95
N ASP A 25 0.87 -19.97 -4.66
CA ASP A 25 2.08 -19.35 -4.10
C ASP A 25 2.00 -17.83 -4.24
N TYR A 26 1.60 -17.18 -3.15
CA TYR A 26 1.47 -15.73 -3.10
C TYR A 26 2.83 -15.04 -3.28
N SER A 27 3.89 -15.63 -2.73
CA SER A 27 5.24 -15.07 -2.81
C SER A 27 5.77 -15.12 -4.24
N ALA A 28 5.50 -16.20 -4.98
CA ALA A 28 5.83 -16.31 -6.40
C ALA A 28 5.09 -15.26 -7.25
N LEU A 29 3.82 -15.00 -6.95
CA LEU A 29 3.06 -13.95 -7.64
C LEU A 29 3.65 -12.55 -7.35
N VAL A 30 3.95 -12.24 -6.09
CA VAL A 30 4.56 -10.96 -5.71
C VAL A 30 5.92 -10.79 -6.38
N ALA A 31 6.77 -11.83 -6.36
CA ALA A 31 8.07 -11.81 -7.01
C ALA A 31 7.94 -11.59 -8.53
N TYR A 32 6.98 -12.25 -9.18
CA TYR A 32 6.69 -12.05 -10.59
C TYR A 32 6.32 -10.59 -10.89
N LEU A 33 5.40 -10.01 -10.12
CA LEU A 33 4.93 -8.63 -10.31
C LEU A 33 6.05 -7.61 -10.10
N CYS A 34 6.88 -7.80 -9.06
CA CYS A 34 8.07 -6.97 -8.83
C CYS A 34 9.06 -7.07 -10.00
N GLY A 35 9.32 -8.27 -10.51
CA GLY A 35 10.20 -8.48 -11.66
C GLY A 35 9.65 -7.86 -12.95
N TYR A 36 8.34 -8.01 -13.19
CA TYR A 36 7.67 -7.40 -14.34
C TYR A 36 7.70 -5.88 -14.27
N ASP A 37 7.43 -5.30 -13.10
CA ASP A 37 7.48 -3.86 -12.88
C ASP A 37 8.90 -3.31 -13.13
N ALA A 38 9.92 -3.96 -12.57
CA ALA A 38 11.32 -3.62 -12.82
C ALA A 38 11.68 -3.69 -14.32
N ALA A 39 11.21 -4.72 -15.04
CA ALA A 39 11.41 -4.85 -16.49
C ALA A 39 10.69 -3.75 -17.30
N THR A 40 9.67 -3.10 -16.71
CA THR A 40 8.95 -1.96 -17.32
C THR A 40 9.40 -0.60 -16.77
N ASN A 41 10.58 -0.52 -16.14
CA ASN A 41 11.10 0.69 -15.50
C ASN A 41 10.14 1.30 -14.45
N GLY A 42 9.43 0.47 -13.70
CA GLY A 42 8.48 0.90 -12.66
C GLY A 42 7.13 1.40 -13.20
N GLY A 43 6.88 1.29 -14.51
CA GLY A 43 5.67 1.81 -15.13
C GLY A 43 4.42 0.94 -14.87
N PHE A 44 4.59 -0.34 -14.53
CA PHE A 44 3.47 -1.25 -14.33
C PHE A 44 2.70 -0.94 -13.04
N LEU A 45 3.42 -0.74 -11.93
CA LEU A 45 2.88 -0.45 -10.59
C LEU A 45 2.94 1.04 -10.20
N SER A 46 3.35 1.93 -11.11
CA SER A 46 3.36 3.39 -10.84
C SER A 46 1.97 3.91 -10.44
N GLY A 47 1.81 4.36 -9.20
CA GLY A 47 0.53 4.81 -8.63
C GLY A 47 -0.20 3.74 -7.82
N PHE A 48 0.25 2.48 -7.85
CA PHE A 48 -0.42 1.38 -7.14
C PHE A 48 -0.31 1.54 -5.62
N ARG A 49 0.84 2.00 -5.14
CA ARG A 49 1.08 2.25 -3.72
C ARG A 49 0.13 3.31 -3.17
N GLU A 50 0.00 4.40 -3.91
CA GLU A 50 -0.84 5.54 -3.55
C GLU A 50 -2.31 5.14 -3.51
N LEU A 51 -2.75 4.28 -4.44
CA LEU A 51 -4.10 3.70 -4.43
C LEU A 51 -4.37 2.88 -3.16
N ILE A 52 -3.46 1.96 -2.80
CA ILE A 52 -3.70 1.09 -1.65
C ILE A 52 -3.59 1.86 -0.32
N GLU A 53 -2.75 2.89 -0.24
CA GLU A 53 -2.69 3.78 0.93
C GLU A 53 -3.93 4.67 1.06
N LEU A 54 -4.46 5.20 -0.05
CA LEU A 54 -5.74 5.90 -0.06
C LEU A 54 -6.89 5.02 0.41
N LYS A 55 -6.93 3.76 -0.03
CA LYS A 55 -7.91 2.78 0.44
C LYS A 55 -7.73 2.47 1.94
N LEU A 56 -6.49 2.49 2.43
CA LEU A 56 -6.17 2.27 3.84
C LEU A 56 -6.52 3.50 4.69
N GLY A 57 -6.65 4.67 4.07
CA GLY A 57 -6.88 5.96 4.74
C GLY A 57 -5.64 6.49 5.46
N ARG A 58 -4.46 5.90 5.20
CA ARG A 58 -3.19 6.30 5.79
C ARG A 58 -1.99 5.91 4.95
N THR A 59 -0.93 6.70 5.08
CA THR A 59 0.40 6.33 4.60
C THR A 59 1.02 5.24 5.49
N THR A 60 1.96 4.45 4.95
CA THR A 60 2.64 3.40 5.71
C THR A 60 4.03 3.13 5.15
N ASN A 61 4.92 2.55 5.96
CA ASN A 61 6.25 2.08 5.55
C ASN A 61 6.29 0.57 5.26
N VAL A 62 5.18 -0.13 5.47
CA VAL A 62 5.03 -1.57 5.22
C VAL A 62 5.08 -1.85 3.71
N ALA A 63 5.57 -3.00 3.26
CA ALA A 63 5.61 -3.32 1.83
C ALA A 63 4.21 -3.34 1.18
N TRP A 64 4.11 -3.04 -0.11
CA TRP A 64 2.79 -2.88 -0.77
C TRP A 64 1.97 -4.17 -0.77
N TRP A 65 2.60 -5.35 -0.87
CA TRP A 65 1.93 -6.64 -0.82
C TRP A 65 1.32 -6.91 0.57
N ASP A 66 2.02 -6.50 1.63
CA ASP A 66 1.51 -6.60 3.00
C ASP A 66 0.36 -5.61 3.26
N VAL A 67 0.40 -4.42 2.65
CA VAL A 67 -0.70 -3.45 2.71
C VAL A 67 -1.96 -4.00 2.03
N VAL A 68 -1.83 -4.64 0.86
CA VAL A 68 -2.96 -5.32 0.19
C VAL A 68 -3.58 -6.36 1.11
N THR A 69 -2.76 -7.11 1.85
CA THR A 69 -3.27 -8.11 2.81
C THR A 69 -4.05 -7.45 3.96
N GLN A 70 -3.58 -6.30 4.47
CA GLN A 70 -4.30 -5.51 5.50
C GLN A 70 -5.62 -4.94 5.01
N LEU A 71 -5.69 -4.48 3.75
CA LEU A 71 -6.92 -3.93 3.16
C LEU A 71 -8.05 -4.95 3.09
N ARG A 72 -7.72 -6.23 2.90
CA ARG A 72 -8.71 -7.31 2.84
C ARG A 72 -9.46 -7.45 4.16
N ARG A 73 -8.76 -7.32 5.30
CA ARG A 73 -9.35 -7.47 6.64
C ARG A 73 -8.78 -6.44 7.61
N PRO A 74 -9.34 -5.21 7.63
CA PRO A 74 -8.89 -4.18 8.54
C PRO A 74 -9.04 -4.62 10.01
N GLY A 75 -7.92 -4.67 10.74
CA GLY A 75 -7.90 -4.97 12.18
C GLY A 75 -7.85 -6.46 12.55
N GLU A 76 -7.76 -7.38 11.58
CA GLU A 76 -7.55 -8.81 11.85
C GLU A 76 -6.09 -9.22 11.64
N ASP A 77 -5.64 -10.21 12.43
CA ASP A 77 -4.38 -10.89 12.17
C ASP A 77 -4.52 -11.75 10.89
N ASN A 78 -3.65 -11.48 9.91
CA ASN A 78 -3.65 -12.14 8.62
C ASN A 78 -3.00 -13.54 8.63
N ALA A 79 -2.66 -14.06 9.81
CA ALA A 79 -2.05 -15.37 10.02
C ALA A 79 -2.86 -16.55 9.44
N HIS A 80 -4.18 -16.40 9.24
CA HIS A 80 -5.05 -17.48 8.78
C HIS A 80 -5.55 -17.35 7.33
N VAL A 81 -5.06 -16.37 6.58
CA VAL A 81 -5.49 -16.17 5.19
C VAL A 81 -4.70 -17.09 4.28
N SER A 82 -5.39 -17.90 3.48
CA SER A 82 -4.76 -18.78 2.50
C SER A 82 -4.11 -17.99 1.36
N ASP A 83 -3.05 -18.53 0.76
CA ASP A 83 -2.40 -17.88 -0.39
C ASP A 83 -3.35 -17.72 -1.58
N ALA A 84 -4.25 -18.67 -1.82
CA ALA A 84 -5.30 -18.54 -2.83
C ALA A 84 -6.19 -17.30 -2.62
N GLU A 85 -6.58 -17.02 -1.38
CA GLU A 85 -7.37 -15.83 -1.05
C GLU A 85 -6.55 -14.54 -1.20
N ARG A 86 -5.27 -14.56 -0.82
CA ARG A 86 -4.36 -13.40 -1.01
C ARG A 86 -4.13 -13.10 -2.48
N ILE A 87 -3.94 -14.14 -3.29
CA ILE A 87 -3.78 -14.06 -4.74
C ILE A 87 -5.04 -13.47 -5.38
N ALA A 88 -6.21 -14.02 -5.04
CA ALA A 88 -7.48 -13.53 -5.59
C ALA A 88 -7.68 -12.05 -5.29
N TYR A 89 -7.51 -11.65 -4.03
CA TYR A 89 -7.67 -10.26 -3.63
C TYR A 89 -6.64 -9.32 -4.28
N LEU A 90 -5.37 -9.74 -4.36
CA LEU A 90 -4.34 -8.95 -5.05
C LEU A 90 -4.69 -8.73 -6.52
N LEU A 91 -5.14 -9.77 -7.23
CA LEU A 91 -5.54 -9.67 -8.63
C LEU A 91 -6.78 -8.79 -8.82
N ASP A 92 -7.71 -8.79 -7.86
CA ASP A 92 -8.88 -7.90 -7.88
C ASP A 92 -8.48 -6.43 -7.74
N VAL A 93 -7.60 -6.11 -6.77
CA VAL A 93 -7.10 -4.74 -6.56
C VAL A 93 -6.25 -4.27 -7.75
N LEU A 94 -5.46 -5.17 -8.36
CA LEU A 94 -4.70 -4.87 -9.57
C LEU A 94 -5.60 -4.63 -10.78
N GLU A 95 -6.65 -5.45 -10.97
CA GLU A 95 -7.60 -5.23 -12.06
C GLU A 95 -8.33 -3.89 -11.90
N GLU A 96 -8.77 -3.56 -10.68
CA GLU A 96 -9.34 -2.24 -10.35
C GLU A 96 -8.37 -1.12 -10.72
N PHE A 97 -7.08 -1.26 -10.40
CA PHE A 97 -6.06 -0.26 -10.68
C PHE A 97 -5.79 -0.05 -12.18
N VAL A 98 -5.79 -1.11 -13.00
CA VAL A 98 -5.40 -1.00 -14.42
C VAL A 98 -6.52 -0.63 -15.37
N ILE A 99 -7.79 -0.76 -14.96
CA ILE A 99 -8.96 -0.32 -15.73
C ILE A 99 -8.96 1.22 -15.90
N VAL A 100 -8.11 1.89 -15.15
CA VAL A 100 -8.13 3.33 -14.96
C VAL A 100 -7.27 4.07 -15.98
N ASP A 101 -7.82 5.15 -16.56
CA ASP A 101 -7.11 6.05 -17.48
C ASP A 101 -6.20 7.08 -16.77
N SER A 102 -5.26 7.64 -17.52
CA SER A 102 -4.31 8.72 -17.18
C SER A 102 -4.92 9.92 -16.42
N GLY A 103 -6.19 10.27 -16.67
CA GLY A 103 -6.90 11.31 -15.92
C GLY A 103 -7.09 11.00 -14.44
N HIS A 104 -7.16 9.72 -14.08
CA HIS A 104 -7.32 9.28 -12.70
C HIS A 104 -6.00 9.22 -11.95
N LEU A 105 -4.87 8.86 -12.59
CA LEU A 105 -3.57 8.90 -11.89
C LEU A 105 -3.28 10.29 -11.32
N ARG A 106 -3.62 11.35 -12.07
CA ARG A 106 -3.51 12.72 -11.56
C ARG A 106 -4.41 12.99 -10.36
N ARG A 107 -5.65 12.52 -10.38
CA ARG A 107 -6.58 12.67 -9.23
C ARG A 107 -6.10 11.85 -8.04
N LEU A 108 -5.69 10.61 -8.29
CA LEU A 108 -5.12 9.70 -7.31
C LEU A 108 -3.96 10.35 -6.56
N TYR A 109 -2.99 10.92 -7.29
CA TYR A 109 -1.88 11.63 -6.65
C TYR A 109 -2.33 12.88 -5.88
N ALA A 110 -3.33 13.62 -6.38
CA ALA A 110 -3.86 14.79 -5.68
C ALA A 110 -4.55 14.41 -4.36
N ASP A 111 -5.41 13.39 -4.41
CA ASP A 111 -6.13 12.87 -3.24
C ASP A 111 -5.15 12.30 -2.22
N TRP A 112 -4.16 11.53 -2.68
CA TRP A 112 -3.12 10.96 -1.83
C TRP A 112 -2.26 12.05 -1.17
N ALA A 113 -1.86 13.08 -1.91
CA ALA A 113 -1.10 14.20 -1.36
C ALA A 113 -1.90 14.98 -0.31
N ALA A 114 -3.21 15.18 -0.54
CA ALA A 114 -4.10 15.82 0.43
C ALA A 114 -4.23 14.99 1.72
N MET A 115 -4.41 13.67 1.58
CA MET A 115 -4.45 12.73 2.71
C MET A 115 -3.14 12.78 3.51
N ALA A 116 -2.00 12.60 2.84
CA ALA A 116 -0.68 12.58 3.49
C ALA A 116 -0.37 13.91 4.22
N THR A 117 -0.80 15.05 3.66
CA THR A 117 -0.65 16.36 4.31
C THR A 117 -1.52 16.48 5.57
N SER A 118 -2.74 15.93 5.53
CA SER A 118 -3.65 15.88 6.68
C SER A 118 -3.06 15.04 7.81
N GLU A 119 -2.50 13.87 7.51
CA GLU A 119 -1.85 12.99 8.50
C GLU A 119 -0.65 13.68 9.17
N ALA A 120 0.23 14.29 8.37
CA ALA A 120 1.39 15.00 8.89
C ALA A 120 1.00 16.15 9.83
N SER A 121 -0.10 16.83 9.54
CA SER A 121 -0.63 17.92 10.38
C SER A 121 -1.20 17.38 11.71
N SER A 122 -1.86 16.22 11.70
CA SER A 122 -2.35 15.55 12.91
C SER A 122 -1.21 15.15 13.86
N VAL A 123 -0.15 14.53 13.33
CA VAL A 123 1.02 14.10 14.12
C VAL A 123 1.75 15.30 14.73
N THR A 124 1.86 16.40 13.98
CA THR A 124 2.52 17.63 14.46
C THR A 124 1.71 18.33 15.55
N GLY A 125 0.37 18.30 15.47
CA GLY A 125 -0.51 18.83 16.52
C GLY A 125 -0.37 18.10 17.86
N ASP A 126 -0.24 16.77 17.83
CA ASP A 126 -0.03 15.96 19.05
C ASP A 126 1.35 16.23 19.69
N LEU A 127 2.40 16.40 18.88
CA LEU A 127 3.74 16.72 19.37
C LEU A 127 3.83 18.12 20.03
N LEU A 128 3.03 19.08 19.56
CA LEU A 128 2.93 20.41 20.19
C LEU A 128 2.16 20.37 21.52
N HIS A 129 1.27 19.40 21.73
CA HIS A 129 0.60 19.19 23.00
C HIS A 129 1.47 18.46 24.04
N PHE A 130 2.38 17.58 23.62
CA PHE A 130 3.33 16.92 24.53
C PHE A 130 4.35 17.87 25.17
N GLY A 131 4.56 19.07 24.60
CA GLY A 131 5.45 20.10 25.12
C GLY A 131 4.88 20.96 26.27
N GLN A 132 3.62 20.80 26.66
CA GLN A 132 2.97 21.63 27.69
C GLN A 132 2.67 20.92 29.02
N SER A 133 3.29 19.76 29.28
CA SER A 133 3.14 19.09 30.58
C SER A 133 3.92 19.83 31.68
N PRO A 134 3.29 20.30 32.78
CA PRO A 134 3.92 21.15 33.80
C PRO A 134 4.85 20.41 34.78
N VAL A 135 5.33 19.21 34.45
CA VAL A 135 6.02 18.32 35.41
C VAL A 135 7.47 18.73 35.72
N CYS A 136 8.01 19.76 35.04
CA CYS A 136 9.41 20.19 35.22
C CYS A 136 9.59 21.63 35.73
N GLN A 137 8.72 22.13 36.62
CA GLN A 137 9.08 23.29 37.45
C GLN A 137 9.72 22.81 38.76
N GLY A 138 11.03 22.55 38.70
CA GLY A 138 11.85 22.29 39.87
C GLY A 138 11.92 23.52 40.78
N GLU A 139 11.35 23.38 41.98
CA GLU A 139 11.45 24.33 43.09
C GLU A 139 12.90 24.36 43.59
N VAL A 140 13.67 25.39 43.23
CA VAL A 140 15.01 25.63 43.79
C VAL A 140 14.85 26.21 45.19
N ARG A 141 14.89 25.34 46.21
CA ARG A 141 15.01 25.77 47.61
C ARG A 141 16.46 26.15 47.90
N HIS A 142 16.70 27.45 48.05
CA HIS A 142 17.92 27.97 48.67
C HIS A 142 17.94 27.58 50.16
N LEU A 143 18.95 26.80 50.56
CA LEU A 143 19.34 26.63 51.95
C LEU A 143 20.37 27.72 52.28
N VAL A 144 20.06 28.52 53.30
CA VAL A 144 20.94 29.45 54.01
C VAL A 144 21.60 28.71 55.16
#